data_AF-A0AAJ7X229-F1
#
_entry.id   AF-A0AAJ7X229-F1
#
_cell.length_a   1.000
_cell.length_b   1.000
_cell.length_c   1.000
_cell.angle_alpha   90.00
_cell.angle_beta   90.00
_cell.angle_gamma   90.00
#
_symmetry.space_group_name_H-M   'P 1'
#
loop_
_entity.id
_entity.type
_entity.pdbx_description
1 polymer ?
#
loop_
_entity_poly.entity_id
_entity_poly.type
_entity_poly.pdbx_seq_one_letter_code
_entity_poly.pdbx_strand_id
1 'polypeptide(L)'
;MCDTTSLDSLMEMGFPRNRAEKALAVTGNQGVNLAMDWLFEHSEDADIDEPYVPPQGNVVDSAAVPTPPTLSLSTESALAAQRQEGDGDPGESEDGAEGQEPKKMLTEEERQQQLQRLEEKLRQKRLEREEKERQEEIEREKQRRKHGQELASIRTRMQEEEMRKLVEERKREKDEERMAKERVREKIARDKAERARKFGDATGAEAVPAAGTAAPPATSEPPTSTTATTSPPKRDYDQCRIQVRMPDGSQLMQSFAAKETLAAVRLFVELHRQDEATPFVLLTNFPRRLFGDEDMEKPLSELGLVPSAVLIMTKR
;
A
#
# COMPACT_ATOMS: atom_id res chain seq x y z
N MET A 1 -29.07 -7.98 -3.28
CA MET A 1 -27.62 -8.16 -3.45
C MET A 1 -27.49 -8.75 -4.83
N CYS A 2 -26.99 -7.96 -5.78
CA CYS A 2 -26.95 -8.35 -7.19
C CYS A 2 -25.82 -9.38 -7.35
N ASP A 3 -26.14 -10.55 -7.89
CA ASP A 3 -25.14 -11.58 -8.19
C ASP A 3 -24.19 -11.05 -9.26
N THR A 4 -23.00 -10.61 -8.86
CA THR A 4 -21.92 -10.21 -9.78
C THR A 4 -21.52 -11.44 -10.57
N THR A 5 -21.84 -11.47 -11.87
CA THR A 5 -21.47 -12.59 -12.73
C THR A 5 -19.95 -12.72 -12.79
N SER A 6 -19.40 -13.93 -12.92
CA SER A 6 -17.95 -14.15 -12.99
C SER A 6 -17.27 -13.31 -14.09
N LEU A 7 -18.02 -12.97 -15.14
CA LEU A 7 -17.60 -12.06 -16.21
C LEU A 7 -17.44 -10.62 -15.73
N ASP A 8 -18.36 -10.13 -14.93
CA ASP A 8 -18.36 -8.76 -14.41
C ASP A 8 -17.21 -8.55 -13.42
N SER A 9 -16.91 -9.55 -12.58
CA SER A 9 -15.74 -9.52 -11.69
C SER A 9 -14.39 -9.51 -12.45
N LEU A 10 -14.30 -10.23 -13.58
CA LEU A 10 -13.11 -10.18 -14.44
C LEU A 10 -12.98 -8.83 -15.14
N MET A 11 -14.11 -8.23 -15.54
CA MET A 11 -14.14 -6.88 -16.12
C MET A 11 -13.77 -5.80 -15.10
N GLU A 12 -14.27 -5.90 -13.86
CA GLU A 12 -13.90 -5.01 -12.75
C GLU A 12 -12.41 -5.10 -12.40
N MET A 13 -11.81 -6.28 -12.58
CA MET A 13 -10.38 -6.51 -12.39
C MET A 13 -9.51 -5.97 -13.56
N GLY A 14 -10.14 -5.43 -14.60
CA GLY A 14 -9.46 -4.76 -15.71
C GLY A 14 -9.16 -5.66 -16.90
N PHE A 15 -9.69 -6.89 -16.94
CA PHE A 15 -9.58 -7.74 -18.12
C PHE A 15 -10.62 -7.34 -19.17
N PRO A 16 -10.24 -7.21 -20.45
CA PRO A 16 -11.19 -6.87 -21.49
C PRO A 16 -12.25 -7.97 -21.64
N ARG A 17 -13.50 -7.57 -21.93
CA ARG A 17 -14.65 -8.48 -21.98
C ARG A 17 -14.41 -9.73 -22.85
N ASN A 18 -13.78 -9.56 -24.02
CA ASN A 18 -13.50 -10.68 -24.94
C ASN A 18 -12.57 -11.73 -24.30
N ARG A 19 -11.58 -11.29 -23.52
CA ARG A 19 -10.67 -12.16 -22.76
C ARG A 19 -11.40 -12.92 -21.66
N ALA A 20 -12.23 -12.21 -20.89
CA ALA A 20 -13.03 -12.80 -19.82
C ALA A 20 -14.03 -13.84 -20.35
N GLU A 21 -14.70 -13.55 -21.47
CA GLU A 21 -15.63 -14.48 -22.12
C GLU A 21 -14.93 -15.75 -22.62
N LYS A 22 -13.76 -15.61 -23.27
CA LYS A 22 -12.95 -16.75 -23.74
C LYS A 22 -12.46 -17.60 -22.58
N ALA A 23 -11.93 -16.97 -21.53
CA ALA A 23 -11.47 -17.66 -20.35
C ALA A 23 -12.62 -18.42 -19.65
N LEU A 24 -13.79 -17.81 -19.52
CA LEU A 24 -14.96 -18.47 -18.92
C LEU A 24 -15.52 -19.60 -19.80
N ALA A 25 -15.44 -19.46 -21.13
CA ALA A 25 -15.85 -20.50 -22.06
C ALA A 25 -14.92 -21.73 -21.98
N VAL A 26 -13.60 -21.52 -21.94
CA VAL A 26 -12.61 -22.60 -21.84
C VAL A 26 -12.64 -23.27 -20.46
N THR A 27 -12.82 -22.48 -19.41
CA THR A 27 -12.89 -22.99 -18.03
C THR A 27 -14.27 -23.50 -17.62
N GLY A 28 -15.27 -23.44 -18.50
CA GLY A 28 -16.62 -23.96 -18.25
C GLY A 28 -17.38 -23.24 -17.13
N ASN A 29 -17.16 -21.92 -16.96
CA ASN A 29 -17.77 -21.08 -15.93
C ASN A 29 -17.57 -21.59 -14.48
N GLN A 30 -16.48 -22.31 -14.20
CA GLN A 30 -16.20 -22.88 -12.87
C GLN A 30 -15.75 -21.85 -11.82
N GLY A 31 -15.59 -20.57 -12.18
CA GLY A 31 -15.31 -19.48 -11.26
C GLY A 31 -14.29 -18.47 -11.77
N VAL A 32 -14.27 -17.29 -11.16
CA VAL A 32 -13.41 -16.15 -11.54
C VAL A 32 -11.91 -16.52 -11.45
N ASN A 33 -11.51 -17.25 -10.41
CA ASN A 33 -10.10 -17.58 -10.17
C ASN A 33 -9.51 -18.50 -11.25
N LEU A 34 -10.27 -19.50 -11.71
CA LEU A 34 -9.81 -20.42 -12.75
C LEU A 34 -9.72 -19.72 -14.11
N ALA A 35 -10.68 -18.84 -14.39
CA ALA A 35 -10.64 -18.00 -15.58
C ALA A 35 -9.47 -17.01 -15.55
N MET A 36 -9.11 -16.47 -14.39
CA MET A 36 -7.95 -15.59 -14.21
C MET A 36 -6.63 -16.34 -14.44
N ASP A 37 -6.49 -17.56 -13.91
CA ASP A 37 -5.29 -18.39 -14.08
C ASP A 37 -5.04 -18.74 -15.55
N TRP A 38 -6.10 -19.18 -16.25
CA TRP A 38 -6.04 -19.41 -17.71
C TRP A 38 -5.66 -18.13 -18.47
N LEU A 39 -6.20 -16.99 -18.05
CA LEU A 39 -5.95 -15.72 -18.70
C LEU A 39 -4.53 -15.20 -18.47
N PHE A 40 -3.90 -15.52 -17.34
CA PHE A 40 -2.48 -15.23 -17.11
C PHE A 40 -1.58 -16.14 -17.92
N GLU A 41 -1.86 -17.45 -17.93
CA GLU A 41 -1.06 -18.44 -18.64
C GLU A 41 -1.03 -18.19 -20.15
N HIS A 42 -2.11 -17.62 -20.70
CA HIS A 42 -2.22 -17.31 -22.11
C HIS A 42 -2.05 -15.80 -22.40
N SER A 43 -1.73 -14.96 -21.41
CA SER A 43 -1.74 -13.48 -21.54
C SER A 43 -0.84 -12.90 -22.65
N GLU A 44 0.12 -13.67 -23.16
CA GLU A 44 1.10 -13.31 -24.19
C GLU A 44 0.69 -13.71 -25.62
N ASP A 45 -0.40 -14.47 -25.81
CA ASP A 45 -0.89 -14.85 -27.13
C ASP A 45 -1.69 -13.70 -27.78
N ALA A 46 -1.20 -13.18 -28.90
CA ALA A 46 -1.86 -12.11 -29.67
C ALA A 46 -3.23 -12.53 -30.24
N ASP A 47 -3.50 -13.84 -30.35
CA ASP A 47 -4.77 -14.43 -30.84
C ASP A 47 -5.88 -14.43 -29.77
N ILE A 48 -5.64 -13.84 -28.61
CA ILE A 48 -6.63 -13.77 -27.53
C ILE A 48 -7.61 -12.62 -27.68
N ASP A 49 -7.24 -11.57 -28.40
CA ASP A 49 -8.10 -10.41 -28.61
C ASP A 49 -9.04 -10.57 -29.83
N GLU A 50 -8.92 -11.68 -30.58
CA GLU A 50 -9.79 -12.01 -31.70
C GLU A 50 -11.13 -12.61 -31.19
N PRO A 51 -12.29 -12.12 -31.68
CA PRO A 51 -13.60 -12.54 -31.16
C PRO A 51 -13.83 -14.03 -31.37
N TYR A 52 -13.92 -14.78 -30.26
CA TYR A 52 -14.24 -16.20 -30.26
C TYR A 52 -15.69 -16.41 -30.74
N VAL A 53 -15.84 -17.00 -31.94
CA VAL A 53 -17.14 -17.47 -32.45
C VAL A 53 -17.35 -18.91 -32.00
N PRO A 54 -18.33 -19.20 -31.11
CA PRO A 54 -18.58 -20.56 -30.66
C PRO A 54 -19.18 -21.41 -31.79
N PRO A 55 -18.64 -22.59 -32.11
CA PRO A 55 -19.38 -23.56 -32.93
C PRO A 55 -20.59 -24.06 -32.14
N GLN A 56 -21.78 -23.85 -32.70
CA GLN A 56 -23.04 -24.33 -32.14
C GLN A 56 -23.10 -25.87 -32.17
N GLY A 57 -23.32 -26.47 -31.00
CA GLY A 57 -24.02 -27.75 -30.81
C GLY A 57 -23.18 -29.03 -30.96
N ASN A 58 -22.99 -29.78 -29.86
CA ASN A 58 -23.90 -30.88 -29.52
C ASN A 58 -23.65 -31.42 -28.09
N VAL A 59 -24.72 -31.52 -27.31
CA VAL A 59 -24.81 -32.21 -26.02
C VAL A 59 -24.71 -33.74 -26.22
N VAL A 60 -23.91 -34.45 -25.42
CA VAL A 60 -24.28 -35.70 -24.70
C VAL A 60 -23.12 -36.21 -23.81
N ASP A 61 -23.43 -36.28 -22.51
CA ASP A 61 -23.17 -37.33 -21.50
C ASP A 61 -21.87 -38.17 -21.39
N SER A 62 -21.46 -38.29 -20.11
CA SER A 62 -20.87 -39.45 -19.42
C SER A 62 -19.43 -39.94 -19.68
N ALA A 63 -18.62 -39.72 -18.62
CA ALA A 63 -17.82 -40.70 -17.87
C ALA A 63 -16.58 -41.40 -18.51
N ALA A 64 -15.55 -41.47 -17.64
CA ALA A 64 -14.46 -42.46 -17.55
C ALA A 64 -13.12 -42.18 -18.28
N VAL A 65 -12.11 -41.89 -17.45
CA VAL A 65 -10.65 -42.15 -17.58
C VAL A 65 -10.42 -43.66 -17.88
N PRO A 66 -9.29 -44.20 -18.43
CA PRO A 66 -7.93 -43.62 -18.51
C PRO A 66 -6.99 -43.98 -19.72
N THR A 67 -5.84 -43.28 -19.76
CA THR A 67 -4.49 -43.67 -20.26
C THR A 67 -4.13 -43.75 -21.77
N PRO A 68 -2.84 -43.51 -22.13
CA PRO A 68 -2.36 -43.19 -23.49
C PRO A 68 -1.85 -44.43 -24.26
N PRO A 69 -1.65 -44.35 -25.60
CA PRO A 69 -0.28 -44.54 -26.11
C PRO A 69 0.08 -43.86 -27.46
N THR A 70 1.38 -43.56 -27.59
CA THR A 70 2.30 -43.90 -28.70
C THR A 70 2.01 -43.46 -30.16
N LEU A 71 2.94 -42.65 -30.65
CA LEU A 71 3.54 -42.59 -32.00
C LEU A 71 3.04 -43.62 -33.03
N SER A 72 2.52 -43.13 -34.17
CA SER A 72 2.61 -43.85 -35.44
C SER A 72 2.63 -42.88 -36.62
N LEU A 73 3.78 -42.89 -37.30
CA LEU A 73 4.02 -42.33 -38.62
C LEU A 73 3.62 -43.42 -39.64
N SER A 74 2.78 -43.12 -40.64
CA SER A 74 2.83 -43.67 -42.01
C SER A 74 1.68 -43.16 -42.90
N THR A 75 2.06 -42.30 -43.85
CA THR A 75 1.78 -42.33 -45.30
C THR A 75 0.38 -42.62 -45.87
N GLU A 76 -0.08 -41.58 -46.59
CA GLU A 76 -0.61 -41.54 -47.96
C GLU A 76 -2.11 -41.74 -48.29
N SER A 77 -2.62 -40.66 -48.90
CA SER A 77 -3.48 -40.62 -50.10
C SER A 77 -4.96 -40.95 -49.97
N ALA A 78 -5.80 -39.89 -49.98
CA ALA A 78 -6.93 -39.75 -50.92
C ALA A 78 -7.61 -38.38 -50.82
N LEU A 79 -7.68 -37.71 -51.98
CA LEU A 79 -8.82 -36.98 -52.54
C LEU A 79 -9.34 -35.63 -51.94
N ALA A 80 -9.44 -34.68 -52.88
CA ALA A 80 -10.59 -33.79 -53.16
C ALA A 80 -10.50 -32.30 -52.75
N ALA A 81 -10.01 -31.47 -53.68
CA ALA A 81 -10.54 -30.14 -54.02
C ALA A 81 -9.95 -29.73 -55.39
N GLN A 82 -10.60 -30.11 -56.50
CA GLN A 82 -11.63 -29.34 -57.19
C GLN A 82 -11.21 -27.87 -57.47
N ARG A 83 -10.45 -27.70 -58.55
CA ARG A 83 -10.36 -26.47 -59.34
C ARG A 83 -11.56 -26.40 -60.28
N GLN A 84 -12.16 -25.23 -60.44
CA GLN A 84 -13.12 -24.96 -61.51
C GLN A 84 -12.57 -23.82 -62.38
N GLU A 85 -12.24 -24.19 -63.62
CA GLU A 85 -12.15 -23.28 -64.77
C GLU A 85 -13.42 -23.45 -65.63
N GLY A 86 -13.69 -22.41 -66.43
CA GLY A 86 -14.71 -22.31 -67.47
C GLY A 86 -14.77 -20.83 -67.87
N ASP A 87 -14.01 -20.34 -68.84
CA ASP A 87 -13.93 -20.64 -70.29
C ASP A 87 -15.13 -20.09 -71.08
N GLY A 88 -14.82 -19.27 -72.10
CA GLY A 88 -15.77 -18.59 -73.00
C GLY A 88 -15.16 -17.45 -73.84
N ASP A 89 -14.21 -17.80 -74.71
CA ASP A 89 -13.68 -17.09 -75.92
C ASP A 89 -14.80 -16.84 -76.99
N PRO A 90 -14.71 -16.07 -78.13
CA PRO A 90 -13.53 -15.61 -78.90
C PRO A 90 -13.54 -14.21 -79.58
N GLY A 91 -12.33 -13.73 -79.90
CA GLY A 91 -11.96 -13.19 -81.23
C GLY A 91 -12.25 -11.72 -81.61
N GLU A 92 -11.20 -10.92 -81.84
CA GLU A 92 -10.90 -10.26 -83.13
C GLU A 92 -9.53 -9.56 -83.10
N SER A 93 -8.82 -9.60 -84.22
CA SER A 93 -7.45 -9.16 -84.42
C SER A 93 -7.38 -7.95 -85.36
N GLU A 94 -6.36 -7.11 -85.14
CA GLU A 94 -5.74 -6.12 -86.07
C GLU A 94 -6.47 -4.77 -86.31
N ASP A 95 -5.82 -3.66 -85.94
CA ASP A 95 -5.21 -2.66 -86.86
C ASP A 95 -5.19 -1.21 -86.26
N GLY A 96 -4.14 -0.42 -86.60
CA GLY A 96 -4.10 1.05 -86.50
C GLY A 96 -3.50 1.63 -85.20
N ALA A 97 -2.23 2.02 -85.12
CA ALA A 97 -1.59 3.19 -85.74
C ALA A 97 -2.13 4.56 -85.27
N GLU A 98 -1.23 5.28 -84.57
CA GLU A 98 -1.10 6.74 -84.42
C GLU A 98 -2.23 7.59 -83.84
N GLY A 99 -1.89 8.32 -82.77
CA GLY A 99 -2.71 9.40 -82.22
C GLY A 99 -2.06 10.06 -81.01
N GLN A 100 -0.88 10.67 -81.20
CA GLN A 100 -0.29 11.57 -80.21
C GLN A 100 -1.16 12.83 -80.09
N GLU A 101 -1.83 13.02 -78.96
CA GLU A 101 -2.19 14.35 -78.50
C GLU A 101 -1.07 14.86 -77.57
N PRO A 102 -0.40 15.98 -77.89
CA PRO A 102 0.72 16.48 -77.12
C PRO A 102 0.20 17.05 -75.79
N LYS A 103 0.18 16.23 -74.73
CA LYS A 103 0.30 16.74 -73.36
C LYS A 103 1.59 17.53 -73.32
N LYS A 104 1.47 18.86 -73.19
CA LYS A 104 2.58 19.82 -73.02
C LYS A 104 3.70 19.14 -72.24
N MET A 105 4.80 18.86 -72.94
CA MET A 105 5.99 18.26 -72.39
C MET A 105 6.54 19.29 -71.40
N LEU A 106 6.14 19.17 -70.13
CA LEU A 106 6.77 19.87 -69.02
C LEU A 106 8.27 19.67 -69.21
N THR A 107 8.97 20.77 -69.47
CA THR A 107 10.29 20.75 -70.10
C THR A 107 11.22 19.89 -69.27
N GLU A 108 12.20 19.23 -69.88
CA GLU A 108 13.13 18.33 -69.18
C GLU A 108 13.77 19.01 -67.95
N GLU A 109 13.93 20.32 -68.05
CA GLU A 109 14.37 21.23 -67.00
C GLU A 109 13.35 21.43 -65.85
N GLU A 110 12.05 21.53 -66.13
CA GLU A 110 11.00 21.65 -65.12
C GLU A 110 10.80 20.33 -64.34
N ARG A 111 10.98 19.17 -64.98
CA ARG A 111 11.00 17.88 -64.26
C ARG A 111 12.22 17.76 -63.36
N GLN A 112 13.39 18.21 -63.81
CA GLN A 112 14.60 18.23 -62.98
C GLN A 112 14.41 19.17 -61.78
N GLN A 113 13.79 20.34 -61.95
CA GLN A 113 13.46 21.22 -60.82
C GLN A 113 12.43 20.61 -59.86
N GLN A 114 11.43 19.88 -60.36
CA GLN A 114 10.48 19.16 -59.50
C GLN A 114 11.16 18.04 -58.72
N LEU A 115 12.10 17.31 -59.32
CA LEU A 115 12.91 16.30 -58.63
C LEU A 115 13.83 16.92 -57.58
N GLN A 116 14.51 18.02 -57.89
CA GLN A 116 15.35 18.75 -56.93
C GLN A 116 14.52 19.29 -55.76
N ARG A 117 13.33 19.87 -56.01
CA ARG A 117 12.41 20.30 -54.94
C ARG A 117 11.88 19.13 -54.11
N LEU A 118 11.64 17.97 -54.72
CA LEU A 118 11.24 16.76 -53.99
C LEU A 118 12.39 16.24 -53.12
N GLU A 119 13.60 16.18 -53.68
CA GLU A 119 14.81 15.73 -53.00
C GLU A 119 15.16 16.64 -51.83
N GLU A 120 15.08 17.96 -52.02
CA GLU A 120 15.29 18.96 -50.97
C GLU A 120 14.22 18.86 -49.87
N LYS A 121 12.94 18.62 -50.23
CA LYS A 121 11.88 18.33 -49.25
C LYS A 121 12.10 17.03 -48.49
N LEU A 122 12.55 15.97 -49.16
CA LEU A 122 12.88 14.70 -48.50
C LEU A 122 14.08 14.86 -47.56
N ARG A 123 15.08 15.63 -47.97
CA ARG A 123 16.26 15.93 -47.15
C ARG A 123 15.89 16.80 -45.94
N GLN A 124 15.06 17.83 -46.10
CA GLN A 124 14.51 18.60 -44.98
C GLN A 124 13.71 17.71 -44.03
N LYS A 125 12.83 16.85 -44.57
CA LYS A 125 12.00 15.95 -43.76
C LYS A 125 12.81 14.87 -43.04
N ARG A 126 13.94 14.42 -43.61
CA ARG A 126 14.87 13.52 -42.92
C ARG A 126 15.60 14.21 -41.77
N LEU A 127 16.12 15.41 -41.98
CA LEU A 127 16.80 16.18 -40.93
C LEU A 127 15.85 16.55 -39.79
N GLU A 128 14.62 16.97 -40.12
CA GLU A 128 13.57 17.26 -39.14
C GLU A 128 13.18 16.00 -38.34
N ARG A 129 13.04 14.85 -39.02
CA ARG A 129 12.74 13.58 -38.35
C ARG A 129 13.90 13.13 -37.44
N GLU A 130 15.14 13.27 -37.89
CA GLU A 130 16.33 12.92 -37.10
C GLU A 130 16.48 13.83 -35.88
N GLU A 131 16.24 15.14 -36.02
CA GLU A 131 16.26 16.07 -34.90
C GLU A 131 15.13 15.80 -33.90
N LYS A 132 13.94 15.46 -34.40
CA LYS A 132 12.80 15.07 -33.56
C LYS A 132 13.07 13.76 -32.82
N GLU A 133 13.58 12.73 -33.49
CA GLU A 133 13.95 11.46 -32.85
C GLU A 133 15.05 11.67 -31.79
N ARG A 134 16.02 12.54 -32.05
CA ARG A 134 17.05 12.92 -31.07
C ARG A 134 16.48 13.66 -29.85
N GLN A 135 15.52 14.57 -30.07
CA GLN A 135 14.83 15.26 -28.98
C GLN A 135 13.98 14.30 -28.15
N GLU A 136 13.23 13.41 -28.80
CA GLU A 136 12.42 12.39 -28.12
C GLU A 136 13.28 11.41 -27.32
N GLU A 137 14.47 11.05 -27.80
CA GLU A 137 15.39 10.19 -27.05
C GLU A 137 15.98 10.88 -25.82
N ILE A 138 16.40 12.15 -25.95
CA ILE A 138 16.85 12.97 -24.81
C ILE A 138 15.70 13.17 -23.81
N GLU A 139 14.48 13.39 -24.28
CA GLU A 139 13.31 13.57 -23.43
C GLU A 139 12.91 12.27 -22.72
N ARG A 140 12.93 11.13 -23.41
CA ARG A 140 12.68 9.81 -22.82
C ARG A 140 13.69 9.49 -21.73
N GLU A 141 14.97 9.73 -21.97
CA GLU A 141 16.01 9.53 -20.95
C GLU A 141 15.85 10.51 -19.78
N LYS A 142 15.51 11.78 -20.05
CA LYS A 142 15.23 12.79 -19.02
C LYS A 142 14.00 12.41 -18.18
N GLN A 143 12.94 11.88 -18.80
CA GLN A 143 11.76 11.37 -18.10
C GLN A 143 12.10 10.19 -17.20
N ARG A 144 12.93 9.25 -17.66
CA ARG A 144 13.39 8.12 -16.83
C ARG A 144 14.16 8.60 -15.59
N ARG A 145 15.06 9.59 -15.75
CA ARG A 145 15.79 10.19 -14.61
C ARG A 145 14.85 10.99 -13.70
N LYS A 146 13.94 11.77 -14.28
CA LYS A 146 12.96 12.58 -13.57
C LYS A 146 12.02 11.71 -12.74
N HIS A 147 11.50 10.61 -13.28
CA HIS A 147 10.62 9.70 -12.57
C HIS A 147 11.33 9.02 -11.38
N GLY A 148 12.59 8.61 -11.55
CA GLY A 148 13.40 8.09 -10.44
C GLY A 148 13.68 9.14 -9.36
N GLN A 149 13.96 10.38 -9.77
CA GLN A 149 14.15 11.51 -8.84
C GLN A 149 12.84 11.92 -8.16
N GLU A 150 11.71 11.80 -8.85
CA GLU A 150 10.38 12.12 -8.36
C GLU A 150 9.97 11.17 -7.23
N LEU A 151 10.16 9.86 -7.40
CA LEU A 151 9.94 8.87 -6.34
C LEU A 151 10.80 9.13 -5.09
N ALA A 152 12.08 9.48 -5.29
CA ALA A 152 12.96 9.85 -4.19
C ALA A 152 12.49 11.15 -3.49
N SER A 153 12.10 12.16 -4.26
CA SER A 153 11.61 13.44 -3.74
C SER A 153 10.28 13.30 -3.00
N ILE A 154 9.38 12.41 -3.44
CA ILE A 154 8.11 12.11 -2.76
C ILE A 154 8.39 11.53 -1.37
N ARG A 155 9.32 10.57 -1.26
CA ARG A 155 9.69 9.97 0.03
C ARG A 155 10.31 11.00 0.97
N THR A 156 11.25 11.83 0.50
CA THR A 156 11.87 12.88 1.33
C THR A 156 10.83 13.92 1.77
N ARG A 157 9.94 14.34 0.87
CA ARG A 157 8.89 15.31 1.18
C ARG A 157 7.90 14.78 2.21
N MET A 158 7.54 13.50 2.14
CA MET A 158 6.67 12.87 3.14
C MET A 158 7.33 12.88 4.53
N GLN A 159 8.62 12.53 4.63
CA GLN A 159 9.37 12.56 5.88
C GLN A 159 9.54 13.99 6.43
N GLU A 160 9.75 14.97 5.56
CA GLU A 160 9.81 16.38 5.94
C GLU A 160 8.46 16.91 6.43
N GLU A 161 7.36 16.56 5.78
CA GLU A 161 6.00 16.94 6.18
C GLU A 161 5.63 16.35 7.56
N GLU A 162 5.97 15.08 7.81
CA GLU A 162 5.79 14.43 9.12
C GLU A 162 6.64 15.10 10.21
N MET A 163 7.93 15.33 9.95
CA MET A 163 8.82 16.00 10.90
C MET A 163 8.37 17.44 11.16
N ARG A 164 7.93 18.16 10.13
CA ARG A 164 7.44 19.53 10.24
C ARG A 164 6.18 19.58 11.11
N LYS A 165 5.24 18.65 10.91
CA LYS A 165 4.02 18.57 11.72
C LYS A 165 4.34 18.31 13.20
N LEU A 166 5.29 17.42 13.48
CA LEU A 166 5.74 17.16 14.85
C LEU A 166 6.35 18.40 15.51
N VAL A 167 7.15 19.18 14.77
CA VAL A 167 7.74 20.43 15.28
C VAL A 167 6.67 21.51 15.50
N GLU A 168 5.66 21.59 14.63
CA GLU A 168 4.55 22.54 14.74
C GLU A 168 3.66 22.23 15.95
N GLU A 169 3.31 20.97 16.17
CA GLU A 169 2.55 20.55 17.36
C GLU A 169 3.30 20.86 18.65
N ARG A 170 4.60 20.54 18.70
CA ARG A 170 5.44 20.86 19.88
C ARG A 170 5.56 22.37 20.13
N LYS A 171 5.60 23.19 19.08
CA LYS A 171 5.60 24.65 19.21
C LYS A 171 4.25 25.16 19.70
N ARG A 172 3.16 24.64 19.16
CA ARG A 172 1.79 24.99 19.54
C ARG A 172 1.51 24.66 21.00
N GLU A 173 1.87 23.47 21.45
CA GLU A 173 1.76 23.09 22.87
C GLU A 173 2.55 24.03 23.78
N LYS A 174 3.78 24.39 23.38
CA LYS A 174 4.63 25.32 24.15
C LYS A 174 4.06 26.74 24.19
N ASP A 175 3.46 27.21 23.10
CA ASP A 175 2.81 28.52 23.04
C ASP A 175 1.51 28.55 23.86
N GLU A 176 0.72 27.47 23.82
CA GLU A 176 -0.48 27.30 24.64
C GLU A 176 -0.12 27.22 26.14
N GLU A 177 0.94 26.50 26.51
CA GLU A 177 1.47 26.45 27.88
C GLU A 177 1.95 27.83 28.35
N ARG A 178 2.66 28.57 27.48
CA ARG A 178 3.09 29.94 27.78
C ARG A 178 1.90 30.86 28.02
N MET A 179 0.89 30.81 27.15
CA MET A 179 -0.34 31.61 27.32
C MET A 179 -1.12 31.20 28.58
N ALA A 180 -1.18 29.91 28.91
CA ALA A 180 -1.82 29.44 30.14
C ALA A 180 -1.09 29.95 31.38
N LYS A 181 0.24 29.89 31.38
CA LYS A 181 1.09 30.42 32.46
C LYS A 181 0.92 31.94 32.61
N GLU A 182 0.79 32.66 31.51
CA GLU A 182 0.53 34.11 31.51
C GLU A 182 -0.85 34.42 32.11
N ARG A 183 -1.90 33.70 31.71
CA ARG A 183 -3.25 33.86 32.31
C ARG A 183 -3.27 33.58 33.81
N VAL A 184 -2.54 32.57 34.28
CA VAL A 184 -2.42 32.30 35.72
C VAL A 184 -1.70 33.43 36.43
N ARG A 185 -0.60 33.92 35.84
CA ARG A 185 0.16 35.05 36.39
C ARG A 185 -0.68 36.32 36.49
N GLU A 186 -1.51 36.59 35.48
CA GLU A 186 -2.43 37.73 35.47
C GLU A 186 -3.50 37.59 36.56
N LYS A 187 -4.10 36.39 36.73
CA LYS A 187 -5.06 36.12 37.81
C LYS A 187 -4.44 36.35 39.19
N ILE A 188 -3.21 35.88 39.40
CA ILE A 188 -2.47 36.11 40.66
C ILE A 188 -2.18 37.60 40.85
N ALA A 189 -1.78 38.31 39.79
CA ALA A 189 -1.52 39.75 39.87
C ALA A 189 -2.79 40.54 40.20
N ARG A 190 -3.93 40.17 39.61
CA ARG A 190 -5.24 40.77 39.88
C ARG A 190 -5.72 40.50 41.30
N ASP A 191 -5.67 39.26 41.78
CA ASP A 191 -6.03 38.91 43.17
C ASP A 191 -5.10 39.62 44.18
N LYS A 192 -3.79 39.68 43.87
CA LYS A 192 -2.81 40.40 44.69
C LYS A 192 -3.09 41.90 44.73
N ALA A 193 -3.44 42.51 43.60
CA ALA A 193 -3.80 43.92 43.52
C ALA A 193 -5.12 44.22 44.26
N GLU A 194 -6.13 43.35 44.14
CA GLU A 194 -7.40 43.52 44.85
C GLU A 194 -7.22 43.35 46.37
N ARG A 195 -6.44 42.35 46.81
CA ARG A 195 -6.08 42.18 48.23
C ARG A 195 -5.29 43.38 48.74
N ALA A 196 -4.34 43.90 47.97
CA ALA A 196 -3.60 45.11 48.35
C ALA A 196 -4.52 46.34 48.46
N ARG A 197 -5.54 46.48 47.58
CA ARG A 197 -6.53 47.57 47.68
C ARG A 197 -7.48 47.40 48.87
N LYS A 198 -7.88 46.18 49.22
CA LYS A 198 -8.78 45.90 50.35
C LYS A 198 -8.08 45.92 51.71
N PHE A 199 -6.86 45.37 51.81
CA PHE A 199 -6.06 45.39 53.04
C PHE A 199 -5.22 46.65 53.22
N GLY A 200 -4.96 47.42 52.16
CA GLY A 200 -4.36 48.75 52.26
C GLY A 200 -5.32 49.82 52.77
N ASP A 201 -6.63 49.56 52.77
CA ASP A 201 -7.69 50.46 53.26
C ASP A 201 -8.21 50.06 54.66
N ALA A 202 -7.72 48.94 55.21
CA ALA A 202 -8.18 48.35 56.46
C ALA A 202 -7.07 48.18 57.51
N THR A 203 -6.17 49.15 57.63
CA THR A 203 -5.28 49.29 58.80
C THR A 203 -5.28 50.71 59.34
N GLY A 204 -6.33 51.03 60.09
CA GLY A 204 -6.27 51.90 61.25
C GLY A 204 -6.56 51.06 62.51
N ALA A 205 -5.61 51.03 63.45
CA ALA A 205 -5.63 50.36 64.77
C ALA A 205 -5.75 48.82 64.74
N GLU A 206 -5.01 48.01 65.48
CA GLU A 206 -4.44 48.17 66.81
C GLU A 206 -3.36 47.07 67.00
N ALA A 207 -2.27 47.41 67.71
CA ALA A 207 -1.19 46.50 68.05
C ALA A 207 -1.13 46.34 69.56
N VAL A 208 -1.06 45.11 70.07
CA VAL A 208 -0.47 44.75 71.39
C VAL A 208 -0.20 43.21 71.48
N PRO A 209 0.70 42.75 72.38
CA PRO A 209 1.68 41.68 72.11
C PRO A 209 1.58 40.42 73.01
N ALA A 210 2.48 39.47 72.69
CA ALA A 210 2.95 38.23 73.35
C ALA A 210 2.62 37.90 74.83
N ALA A 211 2.36 36.60 75.12
CA ALA A 211 3.19 35.71 75.99
C ALA A 211 2.50 34.37 76.39
N GLY A 212 3.30 33.27 76.52
CA GLY A 212 3.00 32.08 77.36
C GLY A 212 2.80 30.75 76.61
N THR A 213 3.85 29.97 76.27
CA THR A 213 4.55 28.94 77.09
C THR A 213 3.84 27.57 77.20
N ALA A 214 4.52 26.52 76.69
CA ALA A 214 4.69 25.15 77.24
C ALA A 214 4.35 23.97 76.30
N ALA A 215 5.39 23.19 75.97
CA ALA A 215 5.39 21.75 75.65
C ALA A 215 6.77 21.19 76.08
N PRO A 216 7.01 19.87 76.28
CA PRO A 216 6.17 18.71 76.66
C PRO A 216 6.73 17.99 77.94
N PRO A 217 6.29 16.76 78.30
CA PRO A 217 7.16 15.61 77.98
C PRO A 217 6.42 14.32 77.55
N ALA A 218 7.21 13.39 77.03
CA ALA A 218 6.85 12.16 76.32
C ALA A 218 6.49 10.96 77.22
N THR A 219 5.68 10.02 76.71
CA THR A 219 5.77 8.57 77.02
C THR A 219 5.12 7.70 75.92
N SER A 220 5.90 6.72 75.42
CA SER A 220 5.58 5.37 74.88
C SER A 220 4.54 5.12 73.75
N GLU A 221 5.09 4.63 72.63
CA GLU A 221 4.61 3.77 71.51
C GLU A 221 3.64 2.58 71.83
N PRO A 222 3.08 1.79 70.85
CA PRO A 222 2.70 2.00 69.43
C PRO A 222 1.26 1.43 69.10
N PRO A 223 0.88 0.92 67.90
CA PRO A 223 -0.15 1.54 67.04
C PRO A 223 -1.42 0.67 66.82
N THR A 224 -2.61 1.26 66.91
CA THR A 224 -3.86 0.61 66.44
C THR A 224 -4.32 1.22 65.11
N SER A 225 -4.09 0.44 64.04
CA SER A 225 -4.99 0.23 62.90
C SER A 225 -5.89 1.40 62.48
N THR A 226 -5.43 2.19 61.52
CA THR A 226 -6.30 2.76 60.49
C THR A 226 -5.51 2.78 59.18
N THR A 227 -5.56 1.68 58.45
CA THR A 227 -5.04 1.59 57.09
C THR A 227 -5.99 2.32 56.16
N ALA A 228 -5.78 3.63 56.00
CA ALA A 228 -6.22 4.34 54.81
C ALA A 228 -5.28 3.94 53.66
N THR A 229 -5.76 3.05 52.80
CA THR A 229 -5.08 2.64 51.57
C THR A 229 -5.04 3.83 50.61
N THR A 230 -4.04 4.70 50.72
CA THR A 230 -3.67 5.59 49.62
C THR A 230 -2.89 4.75 48.62
N SER A 231 -3.57 4.35 47.54
CA SER A 231 -2.92 3.81 46.35
C SER A 231 -1.85 4.79 45.86
N PRO A 232 -0.66 4.31 45.41
CA PRO A 232 0.31 5.18 44.76
C PRO A 232 -0.32 5.89 43.54
N PRO A 233 0.12 7.12 43.20
CA PRO A 233 -0.42 7.84 42.05
C PRO A 233 -0.21 7.00 40.78
N LYS A 234 -1.29 6.72 40.06
CA LYS A 234 -1.25 6.06 38.75
C LYS A 234 -0.48 6.99 37.82
N ARG A 235 0.80 6.70 37.61
CA ARG A 235 1.61 7.34 36.58
C ARG A 235 1.24 6.64 35.27
N ASP A 236 0.63 7.38 34.36
CA ASP A 236 0.43 6.92 32.99
C ASP A 236 1.80 6.98 32.30
N TYR A 237 2.28 5.83 31.83
CA TYR A 237 3.49 5.75 31.03
C TYR A 237 3.09 5.49 29.59
N ASP A 238 3.69 6.22 28.65
CA ASP A 238 3.40 6.07 27.21
C ASP A 238 4.23 4.95 26.55
N GLN A 239 5.23 4.41 27.26
CA GLN A 239 6.08 3.33 26.80
C GLN A 239 6.12 2.17 27.80
N CYS A 240 6.27 0.95 27.26
CA CYS A 240 6.35 -0.29 27.99
C CYS A 240 7.60 -1.08 27.57
N ARG A 241 8.48 -1.41 28.52
CA ARG A 241 9.63 -2.28 28.25
C ARG A 241 9.28 -3.73 28.56
N ILE A 242 9.20 -4.55 27.53
CA ILE A 242 8.91 -5.99 27.65
C ILE A 242 10.20 -6.79 27.52
N GLN A 243 10.38 -7.73 28.45
CA GLN A 243 11.43 -8.75 28.39
C GLN A 243 10.77 -10.12 28.28
N VAL A 244 11.00 -10.82 27.17
CA VAL A 244 10.52 -12.17 26.93
C VAL A 244 11.64 -13.16 27.24
N ARG A 245 11.36 -14.12 28.12
CA ARG A 245 12.26 -15.24 28.43
C ARG A 245 11.90 -16.41 27.54
N MET A 246 12.86 -16.83 26.73
CA MET A 246 12.75 -17.95 25.82
C MET A 246 13.09 -19.27 26.53
N PRO A 247 12.60 -20.42 26.05
CA PRO A 247 12.86 -21.73 26.67
C PRO A 247 14.31 -22.20 26.52
N ASP A 248 15.06 -21.64 25.58
CA ASP A 248 16.51 -21.85 25.42
C ASP A 248 17.35 -21.06 26.44
N GLY A 249 16.70 -20.26 27.30
CA GLY A 249 17.34 -19.39 28.28
C GLY A 249 17.75 -18.01 27.73
N SER A 250 17.62 -17.80 26.41
CA SER A 250 17.82 -16.49 25.79
C SER A 250 16.70 -15.52 26.21
N GLN A 251 16.98 -14.23 26.11
CA GLN A 251 16.06 -13.19 26.53
C GLN A 251 15.96 -12.14 25.45
N LEU A 252 14.74 -11.87 25.03
CA LEU A 252 14.42 -10.89 24.03
C LEU A 252 13.86 -9.66 24.71
N MET A 253 14.36 -8.47 24.36
CA MET A 253 13.97 -7.24 25.04
C MET A 253 13.66 -6.16 24.03
N GLN A 254 12.47 -5.58 24.15
CA GLN A 254 12.01 -4.51 23.28
C GLN A 254 11.12 -3.53 24.04
N SER A 255 11.14 -2.27 23.60
CA SER A 255 10.25 -1.23 24.10
C SER A 255 9.12 -1.04 23.11
N PHE A 256 7.89 -1.08 23.62
CA PHE A 256 6.63 -0.95 22.88
C PHE A 256 5.88 0.28 23.37
N ALA A 257 4.93 0.79 22.59
CA ALA A 257 4.05 1.86 23.06
C ALA A 257 3.00 1.31 24.05
N ALA A 258 2.56 2.10 25.03
CA ALA A 258 1.57 1.65 26.02
C ALA A 258 0.20 1.31 25.41
N LYS A 259 -0.12 1.88 24.25
CA LYS A 259 -1.33 1.61 23.46
C LYS A 259 -1.15 0.52 22.41
N GLU A 260 0.04 -0.05 22.30
CA GLU A 260 0.32 -1.15 21.37
C GLU A 260 -0.31 -2.44 21.87
N THR A 261 -0.71 -3.32 20.96
CA THR A 261 -1.40 -4.57 21.29
C THR A 261 -0.41 -5.67 21.69
N LEU A 262 -0.87 -6.63 22.49
CA LEU A 262 -0.03 -7.78 22.87
C LEU A 262 0.38 -8.64 21.66
N ALA A 263 -0.42 -8.65 20.58
CA ALA A 263 -0.07 -9.30 19.31
C ALA A 263 1.28 -8.83 18.73
N ALA A 264 1.64 -7.56 18.90
CA ALA A 264 2.92 -7.03 18.44
C ALA A 264 4.11 -7.70 19.16
N VAL A 265 3.97 -7.94 20.48
CA VAL A 265 4.97 -8.67 21.28
C VAL A 265 5.09 -10.12 20.80
N ARG A 266 3.96 -10.78 20.49
CA ARG A 266 3.96 -12.13 19.94
C ARG A 266 4.69 -12.21 18.60
N LEU A 267 4.39 -11.30 17.67
CA LEU A 267 5.05 -11.22 16.37
C LEU A 267 6.56 -10.94 16.50
N PHE A 268 6.94 -10.07 17.44
CA PHE A 268 8.34 -9.79 17.74
C PHE A 268 9.08 -11.06 18.20
N VAL A 269 8.45 -11.87 19.05
CA VAL A 269 8.99 -13.17 19.46
C VAL A 269 9.08 -14.13 18.29
N GLU A 270 8.05 -14.22 17.44
CA GLU A 270 8.06 -15.08 16.23
C GLU A 270 9.19 -14.70 15.26
N LEU A 271 9.45 -13.40 15.06
CA LEU A 271 10.49 -12.92 14.15
C LEU A 271 11.92 -13.22 14.64
N HIS A 272 12.14 -13.19 15.96
CA HIS A 272 13.47 -13.38 16.55
C HIS A 272 13.70 -14.82 17.04
N ARG A 273 12.70 -15.69 16.96
CA ARG A 273 12.82 -17.09 17.33
C ARG A 273 13.47 -17.87 16.20
N GLN A 274 14.51 -18.64 16.52
CA GLN A 274 15.18 -19.56 15.59
C GLN A 274 14.60 -21.00 15.63
N ASP A 275 13.69 -21.25 16.58
CA ASP A 275 13.01 -22.53 16.79
C ASP A 275 11.82 -22.70 15.83
N GLU A 276 11.64 -23.91 15.30
CA GLU A 276 10.59 -24.30 14.35
C GLU A 276 9.21 -23.82 14.83
N ALA A 277 8.31 -23.46 13.89
CA ALA A 277 7.02 -22.76 14.03
C ALA A 277 5.96 -23.44 14.94
N THR A 278 6.36 -23.95 16.09
CA THR A 278 5.51 -24.48 17.16
C THR A 278 4.69 -23.37 17.81
N PRO A 279 3.40 -23.62 18.08
CA PRO A 279 2.54 -22.68 18.79
C PRO A 279 3.05 -22.50 20.22
N PHE A 280 3.04 -21.26 20.69
CA PHE A 280 3.48 -20.92 22.04
C PHE A 280 2.47 -19.96 22.69
N VAL A 281 2.57 -19.87 24.02
CA VAL A 281 1.76 -19.00 24.85
C VAL A 281 2.70 -18.11 25.67
N LEU A 282 2.29 -16.87 25.89
CA LEU A 282 3.00 -15.93 26.75
C LEU A 282 2.40 -15.97 28.16
N LEU A 283 3.27 -16.07 29.16
CA LEU A 283 2.94 -16.16 30.58
C LEU A 283 3.61 -15.03 31.37
N THR A 284 2.90 -14.37 32.28
CA THR A 284 3.52 -13.48 33.29
C THR A 284 4.05 -14.26 34.50
N ASN A 285 5.09 -13.75 35.17
CA ASN A 285 5.64 -14.41 36.37
C ASN A 285 4.77 -14.17 37.63
N PHE A 286 4.34 -12.93 37.89
CA PHE A 286 3.49 -12.61 39.05
C PHE A 286 2.60 -11.38 38.79
N PRO A 287 1.28 -11.46 39.04
CA PRO A 287 0.51 -12.69 39.20
C PRO A 287 0.61 -13.54 37.93
N ARG A 288 0.68 -14.87 38.07
CA ARG A 288 0.76 -15.77 36.92
C ARG A 288 -0.52 -15.68 36.09
N ARG A 289 -0.40 -15.20 34.87
CA ARG A 289 -1.49 -15.08 33.89
C ARG A 289 -1.01 -15.58 32.54
N LEU A 290 -1.80 -16.49 31.95
CA LEU A 290 -1.62 -16.98 30.59
C LEU A 290 -2.40 -16.08 29.65
N PHE A 291 -1.77 -15.60 28.59
CA PHE A 291 -2.43 -14.79 27.57
C PHE A 291 -2.92 -15.66 26.42
N GLY A 292 -4.24 -15.70 26.24
CA GLY A 292 -4.89 -16.33 25.09
C GLY A 292 -5.10 -15.35 23.93
N ASP A 293 -5.80 -15.79 22.89
CA ASP A 293 -6.03 -15.00 21.67
C ASP A 293 -6.85 -13.72 21.96
N GLU A 294 -7.82 -13.76 22.88
CA GLU A 294 -8.60 -12.58 23.29
C GLU A 294 -7.75 -11.46 23.94
N ASP A 295 -6.63 -11.83 24.56
CA ASP A 295 -5.72 -10.85 25.16
C ASP A 295 -4.74 -10.27 24.13
N MET A 296 -4.60 -10.90 22.96
CA MET A 296 -3.70 -10.43 21.89
C MET A 296 -4.17 -9.11 21.26
N GLU A 297 -5.49 -8.87 21.26
CA GLU A 297 -6.10 -7.65 20.72
C GLU A 297 -6.05 -6.47 21.71
N LYS A 298 -5.79 -6.74 22.99
CA LYS A 298 -5.80 -5.70 24.05
C LYS A 298 -4.46 -4.94 24.09
N PRO A 299 -4.48 -3.64 24.41
CA PRO A 299 -3.26 -2.86 24.54
C PRO A 299 -2.49 -3.24 25.82
N LEU A 300 -1.17 -3.07 25.78
CA LEU A 300 -0.26 -3.41 26.89
C LEU A 300 -0.62 -2.67 28.21
N SER A 301 -1.18 -1.46 28.10
CA SER A 301 -1.68 -0.68 29.24
C SER A 301 -2.87 -1.33 29.94
N GLU A 302 -3.85 -1.85 29.20
CA GLU A 302 -5.02 -2.55 29.77
C GLU A 302 -4.64 -3.89 30.40
N LEU A 303 -3.61 -4.55 29.86
CA LEU A 303 -3.08 -5.79 30.41
C LEU A 303 -2.22 -5.59 31.66
N GLY A 304 -1.97 -4.34 32.06
CA GLY A 304 -1.15 -4.02 33.23
C GLY A 304 0.34 -4.35 33.06
N LEU A 305 0.82 -4.37 31.81
CA LEU A 305 2.22 -4.66 31.49
C LEU A 305 3.12 -3.41 31.53
N VAL A 306 2.50 -2.24 31.54
CA VAL A 306 3.15 -0.93 31.64
C VAL A 306 3.55 -0.64 33.10
N PRO A 307 4.75 -0.09 33.39
CA PRO A 307 5.79 0.40 32.47
C PRO A 307 6.81 -0.65 32.03
N SER A 308 6.90 -1.78 32.70
CA SER A 308 7.78 -2.88 32.31
C SER A 308 7.23 -4.20 32.81
N ALA A 309 7.32 -5.22 31.96
CA ALA A 309 6.88 -6.57 32.28
C ALA A 309 7.86 -7.63 31.76
N VAL A 310 7.89 -8.74 32.50
CA VAL A 310 8.65 -9.93 32.14
C VAL A 310 7.66 -11.03 31.75
N LEU A 311 7.74 -11.45 30.50
CA LEU A 311 6.94 -12.54 29.94
C LEU A 311 7.81 -13.78 29.75
N ILE A 312 7.21 -14.95 29.86
CA ILE A 312 7.84 -16.25 29.66
C ILE A 312 7.14 -16.91 28.48
N MET A 313 7.92 -17.34 27.49
CA MET A 313 7.41 -18.12 26.37
C MET A 313 7.32 -19.60 26.80
N THR A 314 6.12 -20.15 26.79
CA THR A 314 5.89 -21.58 27.01
C THR A 314 5.33 -22.20 25.75
N LYS A 315 5.88 -23.34 25.32
CA LYS A 315 5.30 -24.11 24.20
C LYS A 315 3.91 -24.62 24.62
N ARG A 316 2.94 -24.56 23.70
CA ARG A 316 1.57 -25.04 23.95
C ARG A 316 1.51 -26.56 23.85
#